data_AF-A0A9D2IG41-F1
#
_entry.id   AF-A0A9D2IG41-F1
#
_cell.length_a   1.000
_cell.length_b   1.000
_cell.length_c   1.000
_cell.angle_alpha   90.00
_cell.angle_beta   90.00
_cell.angle_gamma   90.00
#
_symmetry.space_group_name_H-M   'P 1'
#
loop_
_entity.id
_entity.type
_entity.pdbx_description
1 polymer ?
#
loop_
_entity_poly.entity_id
_entity_poly.type
_entity_poly.pdbx_seq_one_letter_code
_entity_poly.pdbx_strand_id
1 'polypeptide(L)'
;MTNLEKYNKAFIRNLGVKKEDLPGLKYRGIPQWDSIGHMDLMADLEGEFEIRMDTPDVLAFTSYEKGKEILAAYGVELEEQE
;
A
#
# COMPACT_ATOMS: atom_id res chain seq x y z
N MET A 1 -13.32 -0.41 10.20
CA MET A 1 -12.26 -1.14 9.48
C MET A 1 -10.97 -0.92 10.24
N THR A 2 -10.17 -1.96 10.44
CA THR A 2 -8.81 -1.81 10.95
C THR A 2 -7.92 -1.10 9.93
N ASN A 3 -6.78 -0.58 10.35
CA ASN A 3 -5.82 0.01 9.42
C ASN A 3 -5.33 -1.01 8.39
N LEU A 4 -5.16 -2.28 8.79
CA LEU A 4 -4.83 -3.37 7.88
C LEU A 4 -5.94 -3.60 6.83
N GLU A 5 -7.21 -3.54 7.22
CA GLU A 5 -8.32 -3.63 6.26
C GLU A 5 -8.34 -2.46 5.27
N LYS A 6 -8.07 -1.24 5.74
CA LYS A 6 -7.95 -0.05 4.87
C LYS A 6 -6.82 -0.22 3.87
N TYR A 7 -5.64 -0.62 4.36
CA TYR A 7 -4.47 -0.91 3.55
C TYR A 7 -4.76 -1.96 2.47
N ASN A 8 -5.36 -3.09 2.85
CA ASN A 8 -5.74 -4.13 1.91
C ASN A 8 -6.72 -3.64 0.85
N LYS A 9 -7.71 -2.83 1.24
CA LYS A 9 -8.69 -2.28 0.30
C LYS A 9 -8.05 -1.34 -0.72
N ALA A 10 -7.06 -0.53 -0.33
CA ALA A 10 -6.35 0.33 -1.27
C ALA A 10 -5.67 -0.51 -2.39
N PHE A 11 -4.99 -1.60 -2.03
CA PHE A 11 -4.38 -2.48 -3.02
C PHE A 11 -5.41 -3.17 -3.92
N ILE A 12 -6.45 -3.75 -3.32
CA ILE A 12 -7.51 -4.45 -4.06
C ILE A 12 -8.20 -3.49 -5.05
N ARG A 13 -8.45 -2.24 -4.62
CA ARG A 13 -9.15 -1.24 -5.44
C ARG A 13 -8.28 -0.71 -6.57
N ASN A 14 -7.03 -0.34 -6.30
CA ASN A 14 -6.15 0.28 -7.30
C ASN A 14 -5.53 -0.76 -8.26
N LEU A 15 -5.23 -1.97 -7.77
CA LEU A 15 -4.54 -3.00 -8.56
C LEU A 15 -5.46 -4.11 -9.06
N GLY A 16 -6.73 -4.15 -8.62
CA GLY A 16 -7.70 -5.16 -9.03
C GLY A 16 -7.33 -6.59 -8.58
N VAL A 17 -6.55 -6.72 -7.52
CA VAL A 17 -6.07 -8.01 -6.96
C VAL A 17 -7.01 -8.54 -5.88
N LYS A 18 -6.87 -9.81 -5.50
CA LYS A 18 -7.59 -10.36 -4.33
C LYS A 18 -6.76 -10.21 -3.06
N LYS A 19 -7.42 -10.30 -1.91
CA LYS A 19 -6.75 -10.28 -0.59
C LYS A 19 -5.68 -11.38 -0.46
N GLU A 20 -5.93 -12.54 -1.06
CA GLU A 20 -5.04 -13.70 -1.07
C GLU A 20 -3.75 -13.45 -1.86
N ASP A 21 -3.77 -12.53 -2.83
CA ASP A 21 -2.63 -12.19 -3.68
C ASP A 21 -1.76 -11.06 -3.09
N LEU A 22 -2.21 -10.44 -1.99
CA LEU A 22 -1.48 -9.33 -1.35
C LEU A 22 -0.14 -9.76 -0.76
N PRO A 23 -0.05 -10.88 -0.01
CA PRO A 23 1.24 -11.32 0.53
C PRO A 23 2.21 -11.63 -0.62
N GLY A 24 3.39 -11.02 -0.57
CA GLY A 24 4.44 -11.18 -1.58
C GLY A 24 4.25 -10.34 -2.85
N LEU A 25 3.20 -9.51 -2.93
CA LEU A 25 2.98 -8.62 -4.07
C LEU A 25 4.09 -7.58 -4.16
N LYS A 26 4.62 -7.37 -5.36
CA LYS A 26 5.75 -6.46 -5.63
C LYS A 26 5.44 -5.52 -6.78
N TYR A 27 6.04 -4.33 -6.74
CA TYR A 27 6.04 -3.38 -7.84
C TYR A 27 6.57 -4.05 -9.12
N ARG A 28 5.84 -3.86 -10.23
CA ARG A 28 6.05 -4.56 -11.52
C ARG A 28 5.98 -6.09 -11.46
N GLY A 29 5.49 -6.67 -10.36
CA GLY A 29 5.21 -8.10 -10.24
C GLY A 29 3.95 -8.52 -10.99
N ILE A 30 3.02 -7.57 -11.21
CA ILE A 30 1.81 -7.73 -12.02
C ILE A 30 1.66 -6.55 -12.99
N PRO A 31 0.96 -6.72 -14.12
CA PRO A 31 0.75 -5.63 -15.10
C PRO A 31 0.09 -4.38 -14.53
N GLN A 32 -0.78 -4.54 -13.53
CA GLN A 32 -1.56 -3.46 -12.91
C GLN A 32 -0.71 -2.60 -11.96
N TRP A 33 0.37 -3.15 -11.41
CA TRP A 33 1.27 -2.42 -10.53
C TRP A 33 2.46 -1.88 -11.30
N ASP A 34 2.17 -0.98 -12.23
CA ASP A 34 3.14 -0.22 -13.01
C ASP A 34 3.35 1.18 -12.39
N SER A 35 3.99 2.09 -13.13
CA SER A 35 4.22 3.46 -12.66
C SER A 35 2.94 4.25 -12.37
N ILE A 36 1.86 4.03 -13.12
CA ILE A 36 0.60 4.76 -12.92
C ILE A 36 -0.15 4.15 -11.74
N GLY A 37 -0.32 2.82 -11.72
CA GLY A 37 -1.00 2.13 -10.62
C GLY A 37 -0.28 2.31 -9.28
N HIS A 38 1.03 2.48 -9.29
CA HIS A 38 1.80 2.84 -8.10
C HIS A 38 1.45 4.26 -7.59
N MET A 39 1.39 5.26 -8.46
CA MET A 39 1.05 6.63 -8.06
C MET A 39 -0.40 6.73 -7.57
N ASP A 40 -1.33 6.04 -8.22
CA ASP A 40 -2.73 5.97 -7.79
C ASP A 40 -2.87 5.30 -6.41
N LEU A 41 -2.15 4.20 -6.18
CA LEU A 41 -2.09 3.55 -4.88
C LEU A 41 -1.53 4.47 -3.80
N MET A 42 -0.45 5.21 -4.08
CA MET A 42 0.13 6.13 -3.11
C MET A 42 -0.84 7.25 -2.75
N ALA A 43 -1.47 7.89 -3.74
CA ALA A 43 -2.43 8.96 -3.52
C ALA A 43 -3.65 8.49 -2.70
N ASP A 44 -4.11 7.26 -2.96
CA ASP A 44 -5.18 6.65 -2.17
C ASP A 44 -4.78 6.40 -0.72
N LEU A 45 -3.58 5.85 -0.49
CA LEU A 45 -3.06 5.62 0.86
C LEU A 45 -2.87 6.93 1.64
N GLU A 46 -2.33 7.97 0.99
CA GLU A 46 -2.23 9.31 1.57
C GLU A 46 -3.59 9.86 1.99
N GLY A 47 -4.61 9.73 1.13
CA GLY A 47 -5.97 10.16 1.43
C GLY A 47 -6.66 9.35 2.53
N GLU A 48 -6.49 8.03 2.54
CA GLU A 48 -7.15 7.11 3.48
C GLU A 48 -6.58 7.20 4.90
N PHE A 49 -5.29 7.53 5.03
CA PHE A 49 -4.58 7.67 6.29
C PHE A 49 -4.31 9.13 6.69
N GLU A 50 -4.72 10.09 5.87
CA GLU A 50 -4.47 11.53 6.07
C GLU A 50 -2.98 11.86 6.29
N ILE A 51 -2.10 11.15 5.57
CA ILE A 51 -0.64 11.33 5.61
C ILE A 51 -0.12 11.98 4.31
N ARG A 52 1.15 12.37 4.31
CA ARG A 52 1.88 12.77 3.09
C ARG A 52 3.21 12.05 3.06
N MET A 53 3.42 11.24 2.03
CA MET A 53 4.65 10.50 1.82
C MET A 53 5.63 11.34 1.00
N ASP A 54 6.88 11.39 1.46
CA ASP A 54 7.93 12.03 0.68
C ASP A 54 8.28 11.18 -0.56
N THR A 55 8.82 11.85 -1.59
CA THR A 55 9.20 11.17 -2.85
C THR A 55 10.13 9.96 -2.65
N PRO A 56 11.14 9.99 -1.76
CA PRO A 56 11.97 8.82 -1.50
C PRO A 56 11.18 7.61 -0.96
N ASP A 57 10.16 7.85 -0.13
CA ASP A 57 9.35 6.77 0.45
C ASP A 57 8.37 6.21 -0.56
N VAL A 58 7.77 7.07 -1.38
CA VAL A 58 7.00 6.65 -2.57
C VAL A 58 7.85 5.71 -3.44
N LEU A 59 9.08 6.12 -3.78
CA LEU A 59 9.99 5.29 -4.58
C LEU A 59 10.44 4.01 -3.85
N ALA A 60 10.53 4.03 -2.52
CA ALA A 60 10.86 2.87 -1.70
C ALA A 60 9.68 1.90 -1.51
N PHE A 61 8.45 2.31 -1.85
CA PHE A 61 7.24 1.49 -1.73
C PHE A 61 7.20 0.45 -2.86
N THR A 62 8.05 -0.58 -2.74
CA THR A 62 8.26 -1.58 -3.80
C THR A 62 7.55 -2.91 -3.57
N SER A 63 6.91 -3.11 -2.41
CA SER A 63 6.13 -4.31 -2.12
C SER A 63 5.04 -4.05 -1.10
N TYR A 64 4.08 -4.97 -1.02
CA TYR A 64 3.01 -4.93 -0.03
C TYR A 64 3.55 -4.91 1.40
N GLU A 65 4.59 -5.70 1.71
CA GLU A 65 5.24 -5.70 3.02
C GLU A 65 6.01 -4.41 3.27
N LYS A 66 6.75 -3.93 2.26
CA LYS A 66 7.55 -2.71 2.41
C LYS A 66 6.68 -1.49 2.68
N GLY A 67 5.51 -1.44 2.06
CA GLY A 67 4.52 -0.41 2.33
C GLY A 67 4.01 -0.39 3.77
N LYS A 68 3.92 -1.55 4.43
CA LYS A 68 3.57 -1.61 5.86
C LYS A 68 4.64 -0.94 6.72
N GLU A 69 5.91 -1.22 6.44
CA GLU A 69 7.05 -0.60 7.13
C GLU A 69 7.07 0.92 6.94
N ILE A 70 6.84 1.37 5.71
CA ILE A 70 6.81 2.81 5.38
C ILE A 70 5.67 3.49 6.15
N LEU A 71 4.46 2.95 6.09
CA LEU A 71 3.31 3.50 6.81
C LEU A 71 3.52 3.60 8.32
N ALA A 72 4.22 2.64 8.93
CA ALA A 72 4.57 2.70 10.34
C ALA A 72 5.46 3.92 10.67
N ALA A 73 6.37 4.32 9.77
CA ALA A 73 7.17 5.53 9.95
C ALA A 73 6.33 6.82 9.95
N TYR A 74 5.14 6.79 9.35
CA TYR A 74 4.16 7.88 9.35
C TYR A 74 3.13 7.76 10.49
N GLY A 75 3.33 6.84 11.45
CA GLY A 75 2.45 6.65 12.60
C GLY A 75 1.19 5.82 12.29
N VAL A 76 1.17 5.13 11.15
CA VAL A 76 0.07 4.22 10.79
C VAL A 76 0.44 2.80 11.20
N GLU A 77 -0.07 2.37 12.35
CA GLU A 77 0.12 0.99 12.82
C GLU A 77 -0.92 0.05 12.20
N LEU A 78 -0.42 -0.95 11.46
CA LEU A 78 -1.23 -1.98 10.83
C LEU A 78 -1.27 -3.20 11.76
N GLU A 79 -2.08 -3.13 12.82
CA GLU A 79 -2.24 -4.27 13.74
C GLU A 79 -2.79 -5.50 12.98
N GLU A 80 -2.05 -6.61 13.04
CA GLU A 80 -2.64 -7.94 12.94
C GLU A 80 -3.25 -8.22 14.30
N GLN A 81 -4.59 -8.21 14.39
CA GLN A 81 -5.26 -8.66 15.62
C GLN A 81 -4.88 -10.14 15.83
N GLU A 82 -4.13 -10.42 16.90
CA GLU A 82 -3.89 -11.78 17.41
C GLU A 82 -5.20 -12.45 17.84
#